data_AF-A0A0A3Z5I6-F1
#
_entry.id   AF-A0A0A3Z5I6-F1
#
_cell.length_a   1.000
_cell.length_b   1.000
_cell.length_c   1.000
_cell.angle_alpha   90.00
_cell.angle_beta   90.00
_cell.angle_gamma   90.00
#
_symmetry.space_group_name_H-M   'P 1'
#
loop_
_entity.id
_entity.type
_entity.pdbx_description
1 polymer ?
#
loop_
_entity_poly.entity_id
_entity_poly.type
_entity_poly.pdbx_seq_one_letter_code
_entity_poly.pdbx_strand_id
1 'polypeptide(L)'
;MATQLSQPLKWVALAAITGVSVFGILTIGPTPEVAAQDRSPIVDVRTTDPEMNTAIARARGMLPTFWASYDAPKPSETGHALKVRFSTRRGGEHIWIGDVKKLPNGTYSGLFANEPRDLPGKRAGDAVKFSEADISDWMFMRNGKIVGGETIKPTLKSLPKADADALRARMEQP
;
A
#
# COMPACT_ATOMS: atom_id res chain seq x y z
N MET A 1 -24.31 31.59 16.76
CA MET A 1 -24.57 30.31 16.05
C MET A 1 -24.12 30.46 14.61
N ALA A 2 -23.51 29.41 14.07
CA ALA A 2 -23.20 29.15 12.65
C ALA A 2 -22.12 30.00 11.94
N THR A 3 -20.88 29.51 12.06
CA THR A 3 -19.81 29.53 11.05
C THR A 3 -20.22 28.69 9.82
N GLN A 4 -20.05 29.21 8.60
CA GLN A 4 -19.84 28.45 7.35
C GLN A 4 -19.47 29.44 6.23
N LEU A 5 -18.62 29.17 5.25
CA LEU A 5 -17.49 28.27 5.04
C LEU A 5 -16.84 28.84 3.76
N SER A 6 -15.56 29.17 3.83
CA SER A 6 -14.78 29.73 2.73
C SER A 6 -14.63 28.75 1.56
N GLN A 7 -14.79 29.29 0.35
CA GLN A 7 -14.67 28.61 -0.94
C GLN A 7 -13.26 28.04 -1.18
N PRO A 8 -13.10 27.01 -2.04
CA PRO A 8 -11.81 26.38 -2.31
C PRO A 8 -10.94 27.26 -3.22
N LEU A 9 -9.71 27.50 -2.76
CA LEU A 9 -8.69 28.31 -3.41
C LEU A 9 -8.20 27.64 -4.71
N LYS A 10 -8.55 28.24 -5.84
CA LYS A 10 -7.96 27.97 -7.15
C LYS A 10 -6.56 28.59 -7.19
N TRP A 11 -5.52 27.79 -7.35
CA TRP A 11 -4.18 28.32 -7.60
C TRP A 11 -4.08 28.76 -9.07
N VAL A 12 -4.23 30.07 -9.27
CA VAL A 12 -3.80 30.79 -10.48
C VAL A 12 -2.37 31.26 -10.21
N ALA A 13 -1.39 30.78 -10.99
CA ALA A 13 -0.06 31.39 -11.02
C ALA A 13 0.01 32.36 -12.20
N LEU A 14 0.14 33.64 -11.86
CA LEU A 14 0.25 34.79 -12.74
C LEU A 14 1.65 34.82 -13.40
N ALA A 15 1.69 35.06 -14.70
CA ALA A 15 2.91 35.38 -15.44
C ALA A 15 3.12 36.91 -15.49
N ALA A 16 4.33 37.38 -15.15
CA ALA A 16 5.09 38.50 -15.74
C ALA A 16 6.17 39.02 -14.76
N ILE A 17 7.36 39.55 -15.11
CA ILE A 17 8.24 39.66 -16.29
C ILE A 17 9.61 40.21 -15.77
N THR A 18 10.70 39.89 -16.50
CA THR A 18 12.05 40.53 -16.58
C THR A 18 13.10 40.43 -15.48
N GLY A 19 14.30 39.99 -15.91
CA GLY A 19 15.59 40.30 -15.30
C GLY A 19 16.71 39.34 -15.71
N VAL A 20 17.34 39.55 -16.87
CA VAL A 20 18.56 38.81 -17.29
C VAL A 20 19.74 39.33 -16.48
N SER A 21 20.50 38.44 -15.82
CA SER A 21 21.95 38.59 -15.61
C SER A 21 22.60 37.24 -15.29
N VAL A 22 23.66 36.98 -16.03
CA VAL A 22 24.55 35.80 -16.09
C VAL A 22 25.26 35.57 -14.74
N PHE A 23 25.49 34.31 -14.34
CA PHE A 23 26.78 33.78 -13.83
C PHE A 23 26.61 32.34 -13.26
N GLY A 24 27.49 31.43 -13.70
CA GLY A 24 27.77 30.16 -13.00
C GLY A 24 27.13 28.91 -13.57
N ILE A 25 27.78 28.28 -14.56
CA ILE A 25 27.51 26.87 -14.92
C ILE A 25 28.04 26.01 -13.76
N LEU A 26 27.17 25.74 -12.78
CA LEU A 26 27.29 24.59 -11.90
C LEU A 26 26.47 23.49 -12.55
N THR A 27 27.11 22.52 -13.20
CA THR A 27 26.42 21.37 -13.79
C THR A 27 25.86 20.50 -12.67
N ILE A 28 24.69 20.87 -12.16
CA ILE A 28 23.79 19.94 -11.49
C ILE A 28 23.27 19.04 -12.60
N GLY A 29 23.98 17.93 -12.85
CA GLY A 29 23.43 16.85 -13.65
C GLY A 29 22.08 16.45 -13.04
N PRO A 30 21.09 16.05 -13.84
CA PRO A 30 19.81 15.64 -13.30
C PRO A 30 20.08 14.51 -12.30
N THR A 31 19.80 14.76 -11.02
CA THR A 31 19.62 13.68 -10.07
C THR A 31 18.69 12.69 -10.74
N PRO A 32 19.05 11.40 -10.86
CA PRO A 32 18.06 10.41 -11.21
C PRO A 32 17.06 10.47 -10.06
N GLU A 33 15.98 11.19 -10.29
CA GLU A 33 14.74 11.01 -9.58
C GLU A 33 14.36 9.57 -9.92
N VAL A 34 14.87 8.65 -9.10
CA VAL A 34 14.28 7.32 -8.96
C VAL A 34 12.90 7.64 -8.44
N ALA A 35 11.99 7.91 -9.37
CA ALA A 35 10.58 7.74 -9.17
C ALA A 35 10.45 6.27 -8.79
N ALA A 36 10.57 6.00 -7.49
CA ALA A 36 10.05 4.81 -6.87
C ALA A 36 8.55 4.90 -7.15
N GLN A 37 8.16 4.44 -8.34
CA GLN A 37 6.76 4.25 -8.65
C GLN A 37 6.30 3.26 -7.60
N ASP A 38 5.48 3.76 -6.70
CA ASP A 38 4.80 3.02 -5.65
C ASP A 38 3.79 2.06 -6.30
N ARG A 39 4.33 1.05 -6.96
CA ARG A 39 3.57 -0.03 -7.58
C ARG A 39 4.12 -1.29 -6.94
N SER A 40 3.46 -1.72 -5.87
CA SER A 40 3.66 -3.06 -5.35
C SER A 40 3.55 -4.06 -6.52
N PRO A 41 4.58 -4.88 -6.79
CA PRO A 41 4.57 -5.75 -7.96
C PRO A 41 3.40 -6.73 -7.87
N ILE A 42 2.62 -6.81 -8.94
CA ILE A 42 1.54 -7.79 -9.07
C ILE A 42 2.18 -9.12 -9.46
N VAL A 43 1.89 -10.17 -8.68
CA VAL A 43 2.43 -11.52 -8.90
C VAL A 43 1.29 -12.51 -9.03
N ASP A 44 1.26 -13.21 -10.16
CA ASP A 44 0.30 -14.28 -10.40
C ASP A 44 0.74 -15.56 -9.69
N VAL A 45 -0.14 -16.07 -8.81
CA VAL A 45 0.11 -17.28 -8.01
C VAL A 45 -1.07 -18.23 -8.16
N ARG A 46 -0.79 -19.52 -8.36
CA ARG A 46 -1.84 -20.55 -8.41
C ARG A 46 -2.51 -20.63 -7.04
N THR A 47 -3.84 -20.70 -7.00
CA THR A 47 -4.60 -20.81 -5.74
C THR A 47 -4.17 -22.01 -4.88
N THR A 48 -3.67 -23.07 -5.51
CA THR A 48 -3.19 -24.29 -4.83
C THR A 48 -1.71 -24.25 -4.44
N ASP A 49 -1.01 -23.11 -4.59
CA ASP A 49 0.39 -22.97 -4.21
C ASP A 49 0.53 -23.17 -2.68
N PRO A 50 1.22 -24.24 -2.23
CA PRO A 50 1.27 -24.58 -0.81
C PRO A 50 2.09 -23.57 0.00
N GLU A 51 3.11 -22.93 -0.60
CA GLU A 51 3.92 -21.93 0.09
C GLU A 51 3.11 -20.65 0.32
N MET A 52 2.35 -20.21 -0.69
CA MET A 52 1.46 -19.06 -0.58
C MET A 52 0.35 -19.31 0.43
N ASN A 53 -0.28 -20.48 0.40
CA ASN A 53 -1.34 -20.82 1.36
C ASN A 53 -0.80 -20.90 2.80
N THR A 54 0.42 -21.41 2.99
CA THR A 54 1.10 -21.40 4.28
C THR A 54 1.42 -19.97 4.74
N ALA A 55 1.84 -19.08 3.83
CA ALA A 55 2.08 -17.68 4.14
C ALA A 55 0.79 -16.96 4.56
N ILE A 56 -0.32 -17.17 3.84
CA ILE A 56 -1.65 -16.64 4.19
C ILE A 56 -2.08 -17.13 5.57
N ALA A 57 -1.94 -18.43 5.86
CA ALA A 57 -2.30 -19.00 7.16
C ALA A 57 -1.48 -18.37 8.30
N ARG A 58 -0.17 -18.17 8.11
CA ARG A 58 0.68 -17.48 9.08
C ARG A 58 0.29 -16.02 9.27
N ALA A 59 0.05 -15.29 8.18
CA ALA A 59 -0.40 -13.90 8.25
C ALA A 59 -1.68 -13.76 9.08
N ARG A 60 -2.67 -14.62 8.79
CA ARG A 60 -3.95 -14.66 9.52
C ARG A 60 -3.75 -15.02 10.99
N GLY A 61 -2.87 -15.96 11.30
CA GLY A 61 -2.54 -16.32 12.69
C GLY A 61 -1.92 -15.18 13.51
N MET A 62 -1.28 -14.21 12.84
CA MET A 62 -0.68 -13.03 13.48
C MET A 62 -1.50 -11.75 13.28
N LEU A 63 -2.70 -11.83 12.71
CA LEU A 63 -3.59 -10.68 12.53
C LEU A 63 -3.90 -9.92 13.84
N PRO A 64 -3.97 -10.55 15.02
CA PRO A 64 -4.09 -9.80 16.29
C PRO A 64 -2.95 -8.78 16.51
N THR A 65 -1.73 -9.05 16.04
CA THR A 65 -0.60 -8.11 16.12
C THR A 65 -0.87 -6.85 15.30
N PHE A 66 -1.42 -7.01 14.09
CA PHE A 66 -1.83 -5.88 13.27
C PHE A 66 -2.88 -5.04 13.99
N TRP A 67 -3.92 -5.66 14.53
CA TRP A 67 -5.00 -4.92 15.19
C TRP A 67 -4.54 -4.19 16.45
N ALA A 68 -3.66 -4.80 17.25
CA ALA A 68 -3.08 -4.13 18.41
C ALA A 68 -2.30 -2.85 18.02
N SER A 69 -1.49 -2.92 16.96
CA SER A 69 -0.78 -1.75 16.44
C SER A 69 -1.72 -0.75 15.75
N TYR A 70 -2.73 -1.22 15.02
CA TYR A 70 -3.69 -0.36 14.34
C TYR A 70 -4.55 0.45 15.32
N ASP A 71 -4.98 -0.16 16.43
CA ASP A 71 -5.82 0.51 17.43
C ASP A 71 -5.01 1.48 18.32
N ALA A 72 -3.71 1.22 18.51
CA ALA A 72 -2.81 2.03 19.32
C ALA A 72 -1.42 2.16 18.67
N PRO A 73 -1.31 2.87 17.53
CA PRO A 73 -0.06 2.93 16.78
C PRO A 73 1.01 3.69 17.57
N LYS A 74 2.22 3.12 17.61
CA LYS A 74 3.39 3.83 18.14
C LYS A 74 3.74 4.99 17.19
N PRO A 75 4.41 6.06 17.67
CA PRO A 75 4.84 7.16 16.79
C PRO A 75 5.73 6.74 15.61
N SER A 76 6.45 5.63 15.76
CA SER A 76 7.27 5.02 14.71
C SER A 76 6.49 4.20 13.70
N GLU A 77 5.20 3.96 13.94
CA GLU A 77 4.34 3.06 13.18
C GLU A 77 3.39 3.83 12.25
N THR A 78 3.34 3.46 10.97
CA THR A 78 2.52 4.13 9.95
C THR A 78 2.06 3.15 8.87
N GLY A 79 1.10 3.57 8.03
CA GLY A 79 0.80 2.87 6.78
C GLY A 79 0.16 1.49 6.96
N HIS A 80 -0.67 1.31 7.99
CA HIS A 80 -1.40 0.07 8.21
C HIS A 80 -2.30 -0.27 7.01
N ALA A 81 -2.04 -1.42 6.40
CA ALA A 81 -2.75 -1.90 5.24
C ALA A 81 -3.09 -3.39 5.37
N LEU A 82 -4.22 -3.78 4.79
CA LEU A 82 -4.69 -5.16 4.74
C LEU A 82 -4.69 -5.65 3.29
N LYS A 83 -4.21 -6.86 3.04
CA LYS A 83 -4.35 -7.49 1.72
C LYS A 83 -5.60 -8.34 1.73
N VAL A 84 -6.57 -7.98 0.90
CA VAL A 84 -7.90 -8.59 0.90
C VAL A 84 -8.12 -9.34 -0.40
N ARG A 85 -8.70 -10.53 -0.31
CA ARG A 85 -9.10 -11.35 -1.45
C ARG A 85 -10.50 -10.95 -1.91
N PHE A 86 -10.64 -10.61 -3.19
CA PHE A 86 -11.93 -10.41 -3.85
C PHE A 86 -12.17 -11.51 -4.87
N SER A 87 -13.40 -12.03 -4.92
CA SER A 87 -13.77 -13.00 -5.95
C SER A 87 -13.82 -12.34 -7.33
N THR A 88 -13.18 -12.97 -8.31
CA THR A 88 -13.17 -12.54 -9.71
C THR A 88 -13.58 -13.70 -10.61
N ARG A 89 -13.81 -13.42 -11.90
CA ARG A 89 -14.07 -14.47 -12.90
C ARG A 89 -12.90 -15.45 -13.08
N ARG A 90 -11.70 -15.10 -12.59
CA ARG A 90 -10.46 -15.89 -12.74
C ARG A 90 -9.98 -16.54 -11.45
N GLY A 91 -10.82 -16.64 -10.43
CA GLY A 91 -10.48 -17.36 -9.18
C GLY A 91 -10.04 -16.46 -8.02
N GLY A 92 -10.04 -15.14 -8.19
CA GLY A 92 -9.86 -14.15 -7.13
C GLY A 92 -8.61 -13.30 -7.25
N GLU A 93 -8.69 -12.06 -6.79
CA GLU A 93 -7.60 -11.09 -6.78
C GLU A 93 -7.31 -10.67 -5.34
N HIS A 94 -6.03 -10.64 -4.96
CA HIS A 94 -5.59 -10.17 -3.66
C HIS A 94 -4.98 -8.78 -3.79
N ILE A 95 -5.58 -7.79 -3.14
CA ILE A 95 -5.19 -6.38 -3.30
C ILE A 95 -5.05 -5.69 -1.94
N TRP A 96 -4.07 -4.80 -1.84
CA TRP A 96 -3.85 -4.00 -0.64
C TRP A 96 -4.94 -2.94 -0.49
N ILE A 97 -5.45 -2.83 0.73
CA ILE A 97 -6.47 -1.88 1.18
C ILE A 97 -5.85 -0.97 2.23
N GLY A 98 -5.87 0.33 1.95
CA GLY A 98 -5.50 1.40 2.88
C GLY A 98 -6.73 2.04 3.51
N ASP A 99 -6.52 3.03 4.38
CA ASP A 99 -7.58 3.78 5.07
C ASP A 99 -8.67 2.90 5.68
N VAL A 100 -8.22 1.79 6.28
CA VAL A 100 -9.09 0.78 6.88
C VAL A 100 -9.96 1.45 7.95
N LYS A 101 -11.22 1.01 8.08
CA LYS A 101 -12.16 1.44 9.13
C LYS A 101 -12.95 0.22 9.61
N LYS A 102 -13.01 0.03 10.92
CA LYS A 102 -13.88 -0.95 11.58
C LYS A 102 -15.33 -0.43 11.54
N LEU A 103 -16.27 -1.25 11.07
CA LEU A 103 -17.68 -0.90 10.98
C LEU A 103 -18.48 -1.52 12.16
N PRO A 104 -19.59 -0.90 12.59
CA PRO A 104 -20.35 -1.37 13.76
C PRO A 104 -20.92 -2.80 13.64
N ASN A 105 -21.10 -3.28 12.42
CA ASN A 105 -21.59 -4.63 12.11
C ASN A 105 -20.49 -5.70 12.12
N GLY A 106 -19.27 -5.38 12.56
CA GLY A 106 -18.12 -6.30 12.58
C GLY A 106 -17.43 -6.49 11.22
N THR A 107 -17.84 -5.75 10.19
CA THR A 107 -17.13 -5.71 8.90
C THR A 107 -16.14 -4.56 8.84
N TYR A 108 -15.39 -4.47 7.74
CA TYR A 108 -14.42 -3.41 7.51
C TYR A 108 -14.73 -2.68 6.22
N SER A 109 -14.27 -1.44 6.14
CA SER A 109 -14.16 -0.71 4.88
C SER A 109 -12.77 -0.13 4.71
N GLY A 110 -12.43 0.28 3.50
CA GLY A 110 -11.19 0.96 3.19
C GLY A 110 -11.15 1.37 1.72
N LEU A 111 -9.98 1.74 1.23
CA LEU A 111 -9.75 2.15 -0.16
C LEU A 111 -8.75 1.21 -0.82
N PHE A 112 -8.94 0.89 -2.10
CA PHE A 112 -7.92 0.16 -2.85
C PHE A 112 -6.62 0.98 -2.90
N ALA A 113 -5.54 0.43 -2.33
CA ALA A 113 -4.24 1.10 -2.27
C ALA A 113 -3.42 0.92 -3.57
N ASN A 114 -3.86 0.05 -4.48
CA ASN A 114 -3.25 -0.17 -5.79
C ASN A 114 -4.36 -0.35 -6.85
N GLU A 115 -3.99 -0.33 -8.13
CA GLU A 115 -4.95 -0.50 -9.23
C GLU A 115 -5.41 -1.97 -9.33
N PRO A 116 -6.72 -2.26 -9.27
CA PRO A 116 -7.24 -3.59 -9.50
C PRO A 116 -7.03 -4.05 -10.95
N ARG A 117 -6.63 -5.30 -11.14
CA ARG A 117 -6.42 -5.91 -12.46
C ARG A 117 -7.67 -6.62 -12.97
N ASP A 118 -8.35 -7.35 -12.09
CA ASP A 118 -9.40 -8.31 -12.43
C ASP A 118 -10.76 -7.97 -11.79
N LEU A 119 -10.94 -6.71 -11.38
CA LEU A 119 -12.18 -6.13 -10.87
C LEU A 119 -12.70 -5.02 -11.81
N PRO A 120 -13.48 -5.36 -12.86
CA PRO A 120 -13.96 -4.37 -13.83
C PRO A 120 -14.74 -3.23 -13.19
N GLY A 121 -14.43 -2.00 -13.60
CA GLY A 121 -15.07 -0.79 -13.10
C GLY A 121 -14.60 -0.35 -11.71
N LYS A 122 -13.53 -0.96 -11.17
CA LYS A 122 -12.85 -0.54 -9.95
C LYS A 122 -11.49 0.07 -10.26
N ARG A 123 -11.03 0.98 -9.40
CA ARG A 123 -9.76 1.72 -9.51
C ARG A 123 -9.12 1.90 -8.15
N ALA A 124 -7.83 2.23 -8.12
CA ALA A 124 -7.18 2.70 -6.90
C ALA A 124 -7.96 3.88 -6.30
N GLY A 125 -8.11 3.90 -4.98
CA GLY A 125 -8.88 4.90 -4.24
C GLY A 125 -10.38 4.62 -4.14
N ASP A 126 -10.94 3.64 -4.86
CA ASP A 126 -12.35 3.29 -4.68
C ASP A 126 -12.60 2.67 -3.30
N ALA A 127 -13.75 3.04 -2.71
CA ALA A 127 -14.19 2.47 -1.45
C ALA A 127 -14.66 1.02 -1.61
N VAL A 128 -14.30 0.20 -0.62
CA VAL A 128 -14.59 -1.22 -0.59
C VAL A 128 -14.98 -1.67 0.82
N LYS A 129 -15.80 -2.72 0.90
CA LYS A 129 -16.19 -3.40 2.15
C LYS A 129 -15.75 -4.86 2.09
N PHE A 130 -15.34 -5.41 3.22
CA PHE A 130 -14.86 -6.79 3.34
C PHE A 130 -15.01 -7.30 4.77
N SER A 131 -14.87 -8.60 4.96
CA SER A 131 -14.89 -9.28 6.26
C SER A 131 -13.49 -9.73 6.67
N GLU A 132 -13.33 -10.16 7.93
CA GLU A 132 -12.04 -10.69 8.41
C GLU A 132 -11.63 -11.98 7.67
N ALA A 133 -12.61 -12.76 7.20
CA ALA A 133 -12.37 -13.97 6.41
C ALA A 133 -11.71 -13.67 5.05
N ASP A 134 -11.90 -12.46 4.52
CA ASP A 134 -11.34 -12.04 3.23
C ASP A 134 -9.87 -11.58 3.35
N ILE A 135 -9.38 -11.35 4.57
CA ILE A 135 -8.01 -10.89 4.83
C ILE A 135 -7.03 -12.04 4.58
N SER A 136 -6.06 -11.79 3.71
CA SER A 136 -5.04 -12.75 3.30
C SER A 136 -3.64 -12.40 3.81
N ASP A 137 -3.39 -11.12 4.08
CA ASP A 137 -2.14 -10.62 4.63
C ASP A 137 -2.37 -9.24 5.25
N TRP A 138 -1.35 -8.72 5.92
CA TRP A 138 -1.36 -7.39 6.52
C TRP A 138 0.06 -6.84 6.58
N MET A 139 0.19 -5.52 6.62
CA MET A 139 1.48 -4.88 6.89
C MET A 139 1.30 -3.49 7.52
N PHE A 140 2.34 -3.03 8.19
CA PHE A 140 2.55 -1.62 8.53
C PHE A 140 4.04 -1.33 8.52
N MET A 141 4.40 -0.05 8.54
CA MET A 141 5.80 0.39 8.63
C MET A 141 6.16 0.65 10.08
N ARG A 142 7.31 0.19 10.55
CA ARG A 142 7.92 0.55 11.83
C ARG A 142 9.38 0.91 11.61
N ASN A 143 9.79 2.11 12.01
CA ASN A 143 11.18 2.58 11.85
C ASN A 143 11.71 2.43 10.40
N GLY A 144 10.84 2.69 9.41
CA GLY A 144 11.19 2.56 7.99
C GLY A 144 11.25 1.12 7.45
N LYS A 145 10.90 0.11 8.26
CA LYS A 145 10.83 -1.30 7.86
C LYS A 145 9.38 -1.80 7.80
N ILE A 146 9.13 -2.78 6.93
CA ILE A 146 7.86 -3.48 6.79
C ILE A 146 7.74 -4.50 7.91
N VAL A 147 6.67 -4.39 8.68
CA VAL A 147 6.21 -5.38 9.65
C VAL A 147 5.09 -6.19 9.03
N GLY A 148 5.13 -7.52 9.14
CA GLY A 148 4.17 -8.42 8.52
C GLY A 148 4.54 -8.80 7.08
N GLY A 149 3.57 -8.78 6.17
CA GLY A 149 3.78 -9.05 4.76
C GLY A 149 4.22 -10.49 4.46
N GLU A 150 3.62 -11.48 5.13
CA GLU A 150 4.03 -12.88 4.97
C GLU A 150 3.91 -13.37 3.51
N THR A 151 2.91 -12.89 2.77
CA THR A 151 2.68 -13.26 1.37
C THR A 151 3.68 -12.62 0.41
N ILE A 152 4.51 -11.68 0.86
CA ILE A 152 5.64 -11.14 0.08
C ILE A 152 6.76 -12.18 -0.03
N LYS A 153 7.03 -12.93 1.06
CA LYS A 153 8.15 -13.88 1.11
C LYS A 153 8.15 -14.91 -0.03
N PRO A 154 7.04 -15.62 -0.32
CA PRO A 154 7.00 -16.57 -1.44
C PRO A 154 7.06 -15.91 -2.83
N THR A 155 6.77 -14.61 -2.97
CA THR A 155 6.90 -13.92 -4.26
C THR A 155 8.31 -13.44 -4.56
N LEU A 156 9.20 -13.39 -3.56
CA LEU A 156 10.61 -13.00 -3.75
C LEU A 156 11.35 -13.90 -4.75
N LYS A 157 10.92 -15.15 -4.91
CA LYS A 157 11.53 -16.11 -5.86
C LYS A 157 11.24 -15.77 -7.33
N SER A 158 10.20 -14.98 -7.60
CA SER A 158 9.85 -14.52 -8.95
C SER A 158 10.43 -13.15 -9.29
N LEU A 159 11.14 -12.50 -8.35
CA LEU A 159 11.77 -11.20 -8.57
C LEU A 159 13.25 -11.37 -8.98
N PRO A 160 13.82 -10.41 -9.73
CA PRO A 160 15.27 -10.30 -9.88
C PRO A 160 15.96 -10.30 -8.51
N LYS A 161 17.15 -10.93 -8.43
CA LYS A 161 17.86 -11.10 -7.15
C LYS A 161 18.06 -9.78 -6.39
N ALA A 162 18.42 -8.71 -7.09
CA ALA A 162 18.62 -7.40 -6.48
C ALA A 162 17.34 -6.86 -5.83
N ASP A 163 16.20 -6.98 -6.51
CA ASP A 163 14.90 -6.53 -5.99
C ASP A 163 14.45 -7.38 -4.81
N ALA A 164 14.66 -8.70 -4.89
CA ALA A 164 14.36 -9.62 -3.80
C ALA A 164 15.21 -9.32 -2.55
N ASP A 165 16.51 -9.07 -2.71
CA ASP A 165 17.43 -8.74 -1.62
C ASP A 165 17.10 -7.38 -1.00
N ALA A 166 16.78 -6.38 -1.83
CA ALA A 166 16.33 -5.07 -1.36
C ALA A 166 15.03 -5.16 -0.55
N LEU A 167 14.07 -5.99 -0.98
CA LEU A 167 12.82 -6.16 -0.26
C LEU A 167 13.04 -6.92 1.06
N ARG A 168 13.87 -7.97 1.08
CA ARG A 168 14.27 -8.67 2.33
C ARG A 168 14.88 -7.72 3.35
N ALA A 169 15.78 -6.84 2.93
CA ALA A 169 16.44 -5.88 3.83
C ALA A 169 15.45 -4.87 4.46
N ARG A 170 14.31 -4.65 3.81
CA ARG A 170 13.24 -3.76 4.30
C ARG A 170 12.22 -4.46 5.18
N MET A 171 12.22 -5.79 5.29
CA MET A 171 11.31 -6.54 6.14
C MET A 171 11.90 -6.74 7.54
N GLU A 172 11.06 -6.64 8.57
CA GLU A 172 11.38 -7.08 9.92
C GLU A 172 10.36 -8.09 10.44
N GLN A 173 10.72 -8.80 11.51
CA GLN A 173 9.80 -9.73 12.14
C GLN A 173 8.75 -8.96 12.95
N PRO A 174 7.48 -9.41 12.93
CA PRO A 174 6.38 -8.75 13.62
C PRO A 174 6.43 -8.77 15.14
#